data_AF-A0A4P6DV66-F1
#
_entry.id   AF-A0A4P6DV66-F1
#
_cell.length_a   1.000
_cell.length_b   1.000
_cell.length_c   1.000
_cell.angle_alpha   90.00
_cell.angle_beta   90.00
_cell.angle_gamma   90.00
#
_symmetry.space_group_name_H-M   'P 1'
#
loop_
_entity.id
_entity.type
_entity.pdbx_description
1 polymer ?
#
loop_
_entity_poly.entity_id
_entity_poly.type
_entity_poly.pdbx_seq_one_letter_code
_entity_poly.pdbx_strand_id
1 'polypeptide(L)'
;MSARLVRKRAEQYVIGTMRVPQDGAAAHPEFSDKLPAGTGTGMEGVVPNTAIHDGADGVAAPGGVSSAVAAGGAARSRAFDVIFIDPPYAFTTEACNRLLADLVVSGLAVPHTVIVLERSTRSDDPTPPEGWQVTDRRDYGETAVHYIEAAV
;
A
#
# COMPACT_ATOMS: atom_id res chain seq x y z
N MET A 1 10.08 -1.96 -4.52
CA MET A 1 9.07 -1.00 -5.01
C MET A 1 8.41 -0.33 -3.81
N SER A 2 7.40 0.51 -4.01
CA SER A 2 6.60 1.06 -2.90
C SER A 2 5.10 0.87 -3.13
N ALA A 3 4.37 0.61 -2.06
CA ALA A 3 2.91 0.65 -2.03
C ALA A 3 2.44 1.98 -1.43
N ARG A 4 1.29 2.48 -1.91
CA ARG A 4 0.63 3.67 -1.34
C ARG A 4 -0.58 3.23 -0.53
N LEU A 5 -0.71 3.77 0.68
CA LEU A 5 -1.74 3.37 1.62
C LEU A 5 -2.57 4.60 1.98
N VAL A 6 -3.88 4.52 1.81
CA VAL A 6 -4.81 5.65 1.97
C VAL A 6 -5.85 5.31 3.01
N ARG A 7 -6.09 6.24 3.94
CA ARG A 7 -7.17 6.14 4.92
C ARG A 7 -7.84 7.48 5.16
N LYS A 8 -9.12 7.47 5.47
CA LYS A 8 -9.87 8.64 5.92
C LYS A 8 -9.75 8.78 7.44
N ARG A 9 -9.41 9.98 7.90
CA ARG A 9 -9.40 10.39 9.31
C ARG A 9 -10.25 11.66 9.44
N ALA A 10 -11.37 11.57 10.14
CA ALA A 10 -12.37 12.65 10.18
C ALA A 10 -12.73 13.12 8.76
N GLU A 11 -12.56 14.40 8.45
CA GLU A 11 -12.81 15.00 7.13
C GLU A 11 -11.55 15.08 6.24
N GLN A 12 -10.48 14.36 6.60
CA GLN A 12 -9.19 14.41 5.91
C GLN A 12 -8.73 13.02 5.43
N TYR A 13 -7.87 13.00 4.41
CA TYR A 13 -7.19 11.79 3.94
C TYR A 13 -5.73 11.77 4.42
N VAL A 14 -5.27 10.61 4.88
CA VAL A 14 -3.88 10.35 5.25
C VAL A 14 -3.29 9.37 4.25
N ILE A 15 -2.14 9.71 3.68
CA ILE A 15 -1.44 8.92 2.68
C ILE A 15 -0.10 8.46 3.25
N GLY A 16 0.10 7.15 3.37
CA GLY A 16 1.35 6.50 3.75
C GLY A 16 2.06 5.87 2.56
N THR A 17 3.35 5.59 2.72
CA THR A 17 4.14 4.84 1.74
C THR A 17 4.83 3.69 2.42
N MET A 18 4.78 2.51 1.84
CA MET A 18 5.45 1.33 2.36
C MET A 18 6.47 0.83 1.37
N ARG A 19 7.73 0.69 1.79
CA ARG A 19 8.75 0.04 0.98
C ARG A 19 8.45 -1.46 0.92
N VAL A 20 8.54 -2.03 -0.28
CA VAL A 20 8.38 -3.48 -0.49
C VAL A 20 9.66 -4.01 -1.15
N PRO A 21 10.42 -4.89 -0.48
CA PRO A 21 11.58 -5.55 -1.08
C PRO A 21 11.15 -6.51 -2.22
N GLN A 22 12.10 -6.92 -3.05
CA GLN A 22 11.82 -7.72 -4.26
C GLN A 22 11.22 -9.11 -3.98
N ASP A 23 11.43 -9.63 -2.76
CA ASP A 23 10.82 -10.88 -2.30
C ASP A 23 9.35 -10.71 -1.88
N GLY A 24 8.82 -9.49 -1.85
CA GLY A 24 7.43 -9.22 -1.52
C GLY A 24 7.09 -9.21 -0.03
N ALA A 25 8.09 -9.21 0.86
CA ALA A 25 7.84 -8.98 2.28
C ALA A 25 7.23 -7.58 2.52
N ALA A 26 6.15 -7.46 3.30
CA ALA A 26 5.66 -6.14 3.69
C ALA A 26 6.57 -5.54 4.78
N ALA A 27 7.20 -4.39 4.51
CA ALA A 27 7.94 -3.66 5.53
C ALA A 27 7.01 -2.77 6.38
N HIS A 28 7.53 -2.18 7.46
CA HIS A 28 6.78 -1.16 8.19
C HIS A 28 6.53 0.08 7.29
N PRO A 29 5.28 0.58 7.20
CA PRO A 29 4.99 1.79 6.43
C PRO A 29 5.60 3.03 7.10
N GLU A 30 6.16 3.91 6.27
CA GLU A 30 6.57 5.25 6.68
C GLU A 30 5.45 6.24 6.32
N PHE A 31 5.15 7.14 7.26
CA PHE A 31 4.06 8.10 7.13
C PHE A 31 4.66 9.49 6.90
N SER A 32 4.19 10.17 5.86
CA SER A 32 4.46 11.60 5.72
C SER A 32 3.25 12.35 6.27
N ASP A 33 3.43 13.09 7.36
CA ASP A 33 2.42 14.03 7.88
C ASP A 33 2.23 15.25 6.96
N LYS A 34 2.97 15.35 5.84
CA LYS A 34 2.84 16.47 4.92
C LYS A 34 1.56 16.40 4.09
N LEU A 35 0.68 17.35 4.40
CA LEU A 35 -0.42 17.85 3.56
C LEU A 35 0.05 18.05 2.10
N PRO A 36 -0.73 17.68 1.06
CA PRO A 36 -0.60 18.39 -0.20
C PRO A 36 -1.03 19.85 0.06
N ALA A 37 -0.08 20.78 -0.05
CA ALA A 37 -0.41 22.19 -0.05
C ALA A 37 -1.26 22.47 -1.29
N GLY A 38 -2.50 22.93 -1.09
CA GLY A 38 -3.45 23.09 -2.19
C GLY A 38 -4.67 23.93 -1.85
N THR A 39 -4.49 25.08 -1.22
CA THR A 39 -5.46 26.18 -1.30
C THR A 39 -4.84 27.30 -2.12
N GLY A 40 -5.39 27.58 -3.31
CA GLY A 40 -5.09 28.81 -4.05
C GLY A 40 -4.91 28.62 -5.56
N THR A 41 -5.97 28.92 -6.29
CA THR A 41 -6.01 29.72 -7.53
C THR A 41 -4.96 29.46 -8.63
N GLY A 42 -5.45 29.10 -9.82
CA GLY A 42 -4.80 29.45 -11.09
C GLY A 42 -4.60 28.28 -12.06
N MET A 43 -4.97 28.52 -13.32
CA MET A 43 -4.63 27.65 -14.45
C MET A 43 -3.10 27.58 -14.70
N GLU A 44 -2.72 26.51 -15.41
CA GLU A 44 -1.46 26.25 -16.12
C GLU A 44 -0.31 25.60 -15.34
N GLY A 45 0.15 24.45 -15.87
CA GLY A 45 1.44 23.85 -15.54
C GLY A 45 1.37 22.37 -15.15
N VAL A 46 1.33 21.48 -16.14
CA VAL A 46 1.83 20.12 -15.98
C VAL A 46 3.30 20.22 -15.58
N VAL A 47 3.63 19.89 -14.33
CA VAL A 47 5.03 19.66 -13.92
C VAL A 47 5.33 18.17 -14.04
N PRO A 48 6.23 17.74 -14.95
CA PRO A 48 6.65 16.35 -15.00
C PRO A 48 7.54 16.02 -13.80
N ASN A 49 7.35 14.79 -13.33
CA ASN A 49 8.09 14.11 -12.28
C ASN A 49 9.61 14.26 -12.46
N THR A 50 10.29 14.93 -11.51
CA THR A 50 11.76 14.85 -11.42
C THR A 50 12.22 14.84 -9.96
N ALA A 51 12.97 13.78 -9.64
CA ALA A 51 14.04 13.64 -8.66
C ALA A 51 13.80 14.04 -7.19
N ILE A 52 14.01 13.07 -6.29
CA ILE A 52 14.40 13.34 -4.89
C ILE A 52 15.82 12.83 -4.69
N HIS A 53 16.58 13.69 -4.01
CA HIS A 53 18.01 13.81 -3.86
C HIS A 53 18.67 12.68 -3.04
N ASP A 54 19.95 12.45 -3.34
CA ASP A 54 20.87 11.61 -2.57
C ASP A 54 21.44 12.38 -1.37
N GLY A 55 21.71 11.65 -0.28
CA GLY A 55 22.53 12.08 0.86
C GLY A 55 21.80 12.53 2.13
N ALA A 56 21.87 11.72 3.20
CA ALA A 56 22.86 11.91 4.28
C ALA A 56 22.53 11.06 5.53
N ASP A 57 23.63 10.62 6.17
CA ASP A 57 23.76 9.73 7.32
C ASP A 57 23.12 10.24 8.63
N GLY A 58 22.81 9.31 9.56
CA GLY A 58 22.84 9.64 10.99
C GLY A 58 21.91 8.91 11.96
N VAL A 59 22.42 7.78 12.48
CA VAL A 59 22.31 7.26 13.87
C VAL A 59 20.98 6.68 14.43
N ALA A 60 21.13 5.52 15.06
CA ALA A 60 20.12 4.67 15.66
C ALA A 60 19.71 5.07 17.11
N ALA A 61 18.57 4.56 17.57
CA ALA A 61 18.31 4.31 18.99
C ALA A 61 17.46 3.03 19.18
N PRO A 62 17.81 2.13 20.12
CA PRO A 62 17.08 0.88 20.36
C PRO A 62 16.07 1.02 21.50
N GLY A 63 14.94 0.31 21.44
CA GLY A 63 14.06 0.25 22.62
C GLY A 63 12.75 -0.51 22.45
N GLY A 64 12.67 -1.69 23.09
CA GLY A 64 11.47 -2.13 23.78
C GLY A 64 10.54 -3.07 23.02
N VAL A 65 10.69 -4.38 23.28
CA VAL A 65 9.60 -5.35 23.11
C VAL A 65 8.53 -5.10 24.17
N SER A 66 7.26 -5.01 23.78
CA SER A 66 6.12 -5.15 24.70
C SER A 66 4.89 -5.64 23.94
N SER A 67 4.49 -6.87 24.24
CA SER A 67 3.23 -7.45 23.82
C SER A 67 2.07 -6.79 24.56
N ALA A 68 1.15 -6.18 23.83
CA ALA A 68 -0.15 -5.79 24.39
C ALA A 68 -1.24 -6.05 23.35
N VAL A 69 -2.04 -7.07 23.64
CA VAL A 69 -3.33 -7.31 22.98
C VAL A 69 -4.31 -6.21 23.44
N ALA A 70 -4.74 -5.35 22.52
CA ALA A 70 -5.74 -4.32 22.79
C ALA A 70 -6.93 -4.49 21.84
N ALA A 71 -8.04 -4.95 22.41
CA ALA A 71 -9.33 -5.08 21.76
C ALA A 71 -9.86 -3.72 21.28
N GLY A 72 -10.42 -3.69 20.07
CA GLY A 72 -11.49 -2.78 19.64
C GLY A 72 -11.15 -1.34 19.25
N GLY A 73 -10.10 -0.70 19.80
CA GLY A 73 -9.80 0.72 19.53
C GLY A 73 -8.48 0.99 18.80
N ALA A 74 -7.46 0.18 19.07
CA ALA A 74 -6.11 0.38 18.56
C ALA A 74 -5.89 -0.18 17.14
N ALA A 75 -6.68 -1.18 16.72
CA ALA A 75 -6.53 -1.82 15.41
C ALA A 75 -6.76 -0.85 14.23
N ARG A 76 -7.69 0.12 14.40
CA ARG A 76 -7.92 1.16 13.38
C ARG A 76 -6.76 2.12 13.23
N SER A 77 -5.77 2.12 14.13
CA SER A 77 -4.59 2.98 14.04
C SER A 77 -3.61 2.56 12.93
N ARG A 78 -3.70 1.30 12.46
CA ARG A 78 -2.84 0.76 11.40
C ARG A 78 -3.56 0.41 10.10
N ALA A 79 -4.85 0.09 10.14
CA ALA A 79 -5.62 -0.26 8.95
C ALA A 79 -5.75 0.91 7.96
N PHE A 80 -5.84 0.56 6.68
CA PHE A 80 -6.07 1.48 5.58
C PHE A 80 -7.33 1.13 4.81
N ASP A 81 -7.99 2.13 4.24
CA ASP A 81 -9.23 1.94 3.49
C ASP A 81 -8.92 1.50 2.05
N VAL A 82 -7.84 2.02 1.45
CA VAL A 82 -7.38 1.63 0.11
C VAL A 82 -5.86 1.46 0.08
N ILE A 83 -5.38 0.41 -0.57
CA ILE A 83 -3.95 0.14 -0.76
C ILE A 83 -3.68 -0.04 -2.26
N PHE A 84 -2.77 0.77 -2.81
CA PHE A 84 -2.34 0.69 -4.21
C PHE A 84 -0.96 0.02 -4.29
N ILE A 85 -0.85 -0.98 -5.16
CA ILE A 85 0.35 -1.76 -5.40
C ILE A 85 0.63 -1.77 -6.90
N ASP A 86 1.69 -1.08 -7.31
CA ASP A 86 2.19 -1.05 -8.69
C ASP A 86 3.64 -1.59 -8.70
N PRO A 87 3.81 -2.92 -8.80
CA PRO A 87 5.11 -3.54 -8.79
C PRO A 87 5.78 -3.47 -10.18
N PRO A 88 7.12 -3.37 -10.26
CA PRO A 88 7.82 -3.44 -11.54
C PRO A 88 7.61 -4.81 -12.21
N TYR A 89 7.70 -4.88 -13.53
CA TYR A 89 7.44 -6.11 -14.32
C TYR A 89 8.18 -7.37 -13.83
N ALA A 90 9.41 -7.24 -13.33
CA ALA A 90 10.21 -8.36 -12.83
C ALA A 90 9.73 -8.92 -11.47
N PHE A 91 8.81 -8.24 -10.80
CA PHE A 91 8.25 -8.67 -9.53
C PHE A 91 7.33 -9.88 -9.78
N THR A 92 7.60 -10.99 -9.11
CA THR A 92 6.91 -12.25 -9.41
C THR A 92 5.48 -12.27 -8.84
N THR A 93 4.60 -13.09 -9.42
CA THR A 93 3.26 -13.34 -8.85
C THR A 93 3.36 -13.93 -7.44
N GLU A 94 4.35 -14.78 -7.17
CA GLU A 94 4.61 -15.30 -5.82
C GLU A 94 4.94 -14.19 -4.80
N ALA A 95 5.80 -13.23 -5.18
CA ALA A 95 6.11 -12.08 -4.34
C ALA A 95 4.87 -11.20 -4.10
N CYS A 96 3.99 -11.04 -5.10
CA CYS A 96 2.70 -10.38 -4.93
C CYS A 96 1.82 -11.13 -3.92
N ASN A 97 1.70 -12.45 -4.03
CA ASN A 97 0.89 -13.25 -3.12
C ASN A 97 1.40 -13.17 -1.68
N ARG A 98 2.72 -13.19 -1.47
CA ARG A 98 3.34 -12.95 -0.16
C ARG A 98 3.00 -11.57 0.39
N LEU A 99 3.13 -10.52 -0.42
CA LEU A 99 2.78 -9.16 -0.02
C LEU A 99 1.32 -9.05 0.41
N LEU A 100 0.39 -9.65 -0.35
CA LEU A 100 -1.03 -9.65 -0.02
C LEU A 100 -1.29 -10.34 1.33
N ALA A 101 -0.65 -11.48 1.58
CA ALA A 101 -0.74 -12.18 2.86
C ALA A 101 -0.19 -11.33 4.02
N ASP A 102 0.98 -10.72 3.86
CA ASP A 102 1.60 -9.89 4.90
C ASP A 102 0.77 -8.63 5.22
N LEU A 103 0.14 -8.01 4.22
CA LEU A 103 -0.76 -6.87 4.43
C LEU A 103 -1.94 -7.23 5.35
N VAL A 104 -2.49 -8.43 5.20
CA VAL A 104 -3.59 -8.93 6.03
C VAL A 104 -3.09 -9.30 7.42
N VAL A 105 -2.01 -10.09 7.53
CA VAL A 105 -1.44 -10.54 8.81
C VAL A 105 -0.97 -9.36 9.67
N SER A 106 -0.40 -8.33 9.06
CA SER A 106 0.06 -7.12 9.76
C SER A 106 -1.07 -6.17 10.21
N GLY A 107 -2.31 -6.43 9.78
CA GLY A 107 -3.49 -5.61 10.05
C GLY A 107 -3.52 -4.28 9.27
N LEU A 108 -2.71 -4.16 8.21
CA LEU A 108 -2.75 -3.02 7.30
C LEU A 108 -3.98 -3.11 6.38
N ALA A 109 -4.32 -4.32 5.94
CA ALA A 109 -5.57 -4.65 5.27
C ALA A 109 -6.53 -5.37 6.25
N VAL A 110 -7.79 -4.92 6.26
CA VAL A 110 -8.88 -5.43 7.11
C VAL A 110 -10.13 -5.67 6.25
N PRO A 111 -11.22 -6.27 6.75
CA PRO A 111 -12.38 -6.63 5.91
C PRO A 111 -13.06 -5.50 5.10
N HIS A 112 -12.74 -4.24 5.38
CA HIS A 112 -13.26 -3.07 4.63
C HIS A 112 -12.19 -2.42 3.72
N THR A 113 -10.99 -2.99 3.63
CA THR A 113 -9.92 -2.47 2.77
C THR A 113 -10.13 -2.95 1.33
N VAL A 114 -9.95 -2.05 0.38
CA VAL A 114 -9.81 -2.38 -1.04
C VAL A 114 -8.34 -2.37 -1.40
N ILE A 115 -7.82 -3.47 -1.91
CA ILE A 115 -6.46 -3.54 -2.47
C ILE A 115 -6.58 -3.43 -4.00
N VAL A 116 -5.86 -2.47 -4.59
CA VAL A 116 -5.75 -2.29 -6.03
C VAL A 116 -4.35 -2.70 -6.44
N LEU A 117 -4.25 -3.80 -7.19
CA LEU A 117 -2.97 -4.37 -7.63
C LEU A 117 -2.86 -4.28 -9.15
N GLU A 118 -1.84 -3.59 -9.63
CA GLU A 118 -1.48 -3.55 -11.05
C GLU A 118 -0.51 -4.69 -11.39
N ARG A 119 -0.74 -5.35 -12.53
CA ARG A 119 0.10 -6.41 -13.08
C ARG A 119 0.13 -6.32 -14.60
N SER A 120 1.07 -7.01 -15.23
CA SER A 120 0.94 -7.25 -16.67
C SER A 120 -0.22 -8.20 -16.95
N THR A 121 -0.99 -7.95 -18.02
CA THR A 121 -2.00 -8.90 -18.52
C THR A 121 -1.44 -10.28 -18.88
N ARG A 122 -0.10 -10.39 -19.01
CA ARG A 122 0.64 -11.63 -19.29
C ARG A 122 1.11 -12.38 -18.04
N SER A 123 0.99 -11.78 -16.84
CA SER A 123 1.32 -12.46 -15.59
C SER A 123 0.21 -13.43 -15.20
N ASP A 124 0.55 -14.47 -14.45
CA ASP A 124 -0.46 -15.27 -13.75
C ASP A 124 -1.25 -14.38 -12.80
N ASP A 125 -2.55 -14.68 -12.66
CA ASP A 125 -3.42 -13.98 -11.75
C ASP A 125 -2.93 -14.10 -10.29
N PRO A 126 -3.05 -13.04 -9.48
CA PRO A 126 -2.72 -13.11 -8.06
C PRO A 126 -3.64 -14.11 -7.36
N THR A 127 -3.11 -14.78 -6.35
CA THR A 127 -3.87 -15.64 -5.45
C THR A 127 -3.95 -14.93 -4.09
N PRO A 128 -5.07 -14.27 -3.78
CA PRO A 128 -5.25 -13.62 -2.49
C PRO A 128 -5.17 -14.62 -1.33
N PRO A 129 -4.80 -14.15 -0.11
CA PRO A 129 -4.80 -14.99 1.08
C PRO A 129 -6.21 -15.45 1.46
N GLU A 130 -6.29 -16.42 2.37
CA GLU A 130 -7.57 -16.90 2.90
C GLU A 130 -8.47 -15.75 3.41
N GLY A 131 -9.76 -15.81 3.10
CA GLY A 131 -10.72 -14.77 3.44
C GLY A 131 -10.68 -13.53 2.54
N TRP A 132 -9.91 -13.56 1.44
CA TRP A 132 -9.84 -12.51 0.43
C TRP A 132 -10.02 -13.08 -0.97
N GLN A 133 -10.52 -12.26 -1.89
CA GLN A 133 -10.78 -12.65 -3.27
C GLN A 133 -10.56 -11.49 -4.24
N VAL A 134 -10.26 -11.81 -5.51
CA VAL A 134 -10.32 -10.84 -6.60
C VAL A 134 -11.80 -10.60 -6.92
N THR A 135 -12.32 -9.41 -6.65
CA THR A 135 -13.73 -9.02 -6.89
C THR A 135 -13.96 -8.47 -8.30
N ASP A 136 -12.96 -7.82 -8.88
CA ASP A 136 -13.00 -7.28 -10.23
C ASP A 136 -11.60 -7.32 -10.87
N ARG A 137 -11.54 -7.45 -12.19
CA ARG A 137 -10.32 -7.34 -12.99
C ARG A 137 -10.61 -6.51 -14.24
N ARG A 138 -9.74 -5.53 -14.51
CA ARG A 138 -9.85 -4.65 -15.68
C ARG A 138 -8.55 -4.60 -16.45
N ASP A 139 -8.64 -4.85 -17.75
CA ASP A 139 -7.48 -4.86 -18.64
C ASP A 139 -7.42 -3.57 -19.46
N TYR A 140 -6.24 -2.94 -19.46
CA TYR A 140 -5.92 -1.70 -20.16
C TYR A 140 -4.62 -1.90 -20.96
N GLY A 141 -4.75 -2.46 -22.16
CA GLY A 141 -3.61 -2.80 -23.01
C GLY A 141 -2.74 -3.88 -22.37
N GLU A 142 -1.52 -3.54 -21.95
CA GLU A 142 -0.60 -4.48 -21.29
C GLU A 142 -0.77 -4.55 -19.77
N THR A 143 -1.58 -3.67 -19.18
CA THR A 143 -1.82 -3.58 -17.72
C THR A 143 -3.15 -4.22 -17.34
N ALA A 144 -3.14 -5.12 -16.35
CA ALA A 144 -4.30 -5.63 -15.65
C ALA A 144 -4.38 -5.00 -14.25
N VAL A 145 -5.54 -4.43 -13.91
CA VAL A 145 -5.84 -3.90 -12.59
C VAL A 145 -6.76 -4.88 -11.87
N HIS A 146 -6.30 -5.41 -10.74
CA HIS A 146 -7.05 -6.32 -9.89
C HIS A 146 -7.60 -5.57 -8.67
N TYR A 147 -8.89 -5.72 -8.41
CA TYR A 147 -9.53 -5.30 -7.16
C TYR A 147 -9.64 -6.50 -6.24
N ILE A 148 -9.06 -6.40 -5.06
CA ILE A 148 -9.00 -7.48 -4.07
C ILE A 148 -9.65 -6.97 -2.78
N GLU A 149 -10.66 -7.70 -2.32
CA GLU A 149 -11.48 -7.37 -1.15
C GLU A 149 -11.70 -8.64 -0.32
N ALA A 150 -12.16 -8.47 0.93
CA ALA A 150 -12.50 -9.60 1.77
C ALA A 150 -13.67 -10.41 1.17
N ALA A 151 -13.56 -11.74 1.25
CA ALA A 151 -14.63 -12.65 0.89
C ALA A 151 -15.76 -12.52 1.92
N VAL A 152 -17.00 -12.37 1.43
CA VAL A 152 -18.22 -12.23 2.24
C VAL A 152 -18.82 -13.57 2.65
#